data_AF-A0A523F6U6-F1
#
_entry.id   AF-A0A523F6U6-F1
#
_cell.length_a   1.000
_cell.length_b   1.000
_cell.length_c   1.000
_cell.angle_alpha   90.00
_cell.angle_beta   90.00
_cell.angle_gamma   90.00
#
_symmetry.space_group_name_H-M   'P 1'
#
loop_
_entity.id
_entity.type
_entity.pdbx_description
1 polymer ?
#
loop_
_entity_poly.entity_id
_entity_poly.type
_entity_poly.pdbx_seq_one_letter_code
_entity_poly.pdbx_strand_id
1 'polypeptide(L)' 'MLQKNWTEMIKPKGLKVEAGDNPQRVATIIAEPLERGFGMTL' A
#
# COMPACT_ATOMS: atom_id res chain seq x y z
N MET A 1 -28.85 9.37 -0.37
CA MET A 1 -28.37 9.22 1.02
C MET A 1 -27.55 7.93 1.12
N LEU A 2 -26.25 8.10 1.36
CA LEU A 2 -25.24 7.18 1.90
C LEU A 2 -25.42 5.65 1.78
N GLN A 3 -25.02 5.07 0.64
CA GLN A 3 -24.56 3.67 0.56
C GLN A 3 -23.44 3.59 -0.48
N LYS A 4 -22.16 3.72 -0.08
CA LYS A 4 -21.01 3.35 -0.95
C LYS A 4 -19.66 3.18 -0.24
N ASN A 5 -19.55 3.33 1.08
CA ASN A 5 -18.22 3.29 1.72
C ASN A 5 -17.80 1.91 2.25
N TRP A 6 -18.71 0.92 2.30
CA TRP A 6 -18.47 -0.37 2.99
C TRP A 6 -18.51 -1.58 2.05
N THR A 7 -18.58 -1.37 0.72
CA THR A 7 -18.70 -2.47 -0.26
C THR A 7 -17.49 -2.59 -1.18
N GLU A 8 -16.71 -1.52 -1.36
CA GLU A 8 -15.56 -1.53 -2.25
C GLU A 8 -14.27 -1.66 -1.44
N MET A 9 -13.78 -2.90 -1.32
CA MET A 9 -12.43 -3.18 -0.81
C MET A 9 -11.41 -2.45 -1.67
N ILE A 10 -10.48 -1.73 -1.02
CA ILE A 10 -9.39 -1.07 -1.72
C ILE A 10 -8.50 -2.16 -2.33
N LYS A 11 -8.50 -2.27 -3.65
CA LYS A 11 -7.57 -3.17 -4.35
C LYS A 11 -6.18 -2.53 -4.40
N PRO A 12 -5.13 -3.20 -3.87
CA PRO A 12 -3.77 -2.68 -3.95
C PRO A 12 -3.35 -2.57 -5.42
N LYS A 13 -2.78 -1.41 -5.81
CA LYS A 13 -2.35 -1.13 -7.19
C LYS A 13 -0.92 -1.59 -7.48
N GLY A 14 -0.44 -2.60 -6.74
CA GLY A 14 0.94 -3.07 -6.76
C GLY A 14 1.86 -2.30 -5.80
N LEU A 15 3.05 -2.84 -5.56
CA LEU A 15 4.06 -2.23 -4.71
C LEU A 15 4.94 -1.30 -5.55
N LYS A 16 5.17 -0.08 -5.07
CA LYS A 16 6.22 0.79 -5.62
C LYS A 16 7.51 0.49 -4.88
N VAL A 17 8.59 0.30 -5.63
CA VAL A 17 9.94 0.12 -5.08
C VAL A 17 10.79 1.32 -5.45
N GLU A 18 11.38 1.95 -4.46
CA GLU A 18 12.31 3.06 -4.62
C GLU A 18 13.70 2.58 -4.19
N ALA A 19 14.69 2.69 -5.07
CA ALA A 19 16.06 2.32 -4.74
C ALA A 19 16.67 3.33 -3.75
N GLY A 20 17.40 2.85 -2.74
CA GLY A 20 18.18 3.70 -1.84
C GLY A 20 19.56 4.06 -2.39
N ASP A 21 20.35 4.76 -1.59
CA ASP A 21 21.70 5.24 -1.98
C ASP A 21 22.63 4.13 -2.49
N ASN A 22 22.50 2.92 -1.93
CA ASN A 22 23.08 1.71 -2.50
C ASN A 22 21.95 0.76 -2.95
N PRO A 23 21.58 0.78 -4.25
CA PRO A 23 20.45 0.01 -4.77
C PRO A 23 20.56 -1.51 -4.60
N GLN A 24 21.77 -2.03 -4.39
CA GLN A 24 22.02 -3.46 -4.18
C GLN A 24 21.81 -3.88 -2.73
N ARG A 25 21.67 -2.92 -1.81
CA ARG A 25 21.63 -3.17 -0.35
C ARG A 25 20.41 -2.55 0.33
N VAL A 26 19.87 -1.46 -0.21
CA VAL A 26 18.80 -0.68 0.42
C VAL A 26 17.76 -0.30 -0.62
N ALA A 27 16.49 -0.51 -0.27
CA ALA A 27 15.34 -0.03 -1.03
C ALA A 27 14.16 0.25 -0.07
N THR A 28 13.28 1.15 -0.50
CA THR A 28 12.02 1.46 0.18
C THR A 28 10.87 0.89 -0.62
N ILE A 29 9.96 0.17 0.04
CA ILE A 29 8.75 -0.40 -0.56
C ILE A 29 7.55 0.38 -0.04
N ILE A 30 6.71 0.86 -0.96
CA ILE A 30 5.49 1.59 -0.65
C ILE A 30 4.30 0.76 -1.12
N ALA A 31 3.48 0.34 -0.15
CA ALA A 31 2.25 -0.41 -0.37
C ALA A 31 1.07 0.54 -0.18
N GLU A 32 0.59 1.17 -1.25
CA GLU A 32 -0.58 2.04 -1.21
C GLU A 32 -1.43 1.90 -2.49
N PRO A 33 -2.76 2.05 -2.43
CA PRO A 33 -3.55 2.33 -1.23
C PRO A 33 -3.80 1.08 -0.36
N LEU A 34 -3.87 1.27 0.96
CA LEU A 34 -4.23 0.23 1.93
C LEU A 34 -5.54 0.53 2.63
N GLU A 35 -6.26 -0.53 2.96
CA GLU A 35 -7.43 -0.43 3.81
C GLU A 35 -7.04 -0.13 5.26
N ARG A 36 -7.88 0.65 5.96
CA ARG A 36 -7.63 1.02 7.35
C ARG A 36 -7.46 -0.24 8.20
N GLY A 37 -6.37 -0.29 8.97
CA GLY A 37 -6.04 -1.44 9.83
C GLY A 37 -5.16 -2.51 9.18
N PHE A 38 -4.95 -2.48 7.86
CA PHE A 38 -4.10 -3.47 7.17
C PHE A 38 -2.61 -3.14 7.27
N GLY A 39 -2.23 -1.88 7.55
CA GLY A 39 -0.83 -1.46 7.65
C GLY A 39 -0.03 -2.07 8.81
N MET A 40 -0.69 -2.58 9.86
CA MET A 40 -0.01 -3.28 10.96
C MET A 40 0.10 -4.80 10.76
N THR A 41 -0.72 -5.36 9.88
CA THR A 41 -0.76 -6.81 9.61
C THR A 41 0.23 -7.21 8.51
N LEU A 42 0.53 -6.28 7.60
CA LEU A 42 1.57 -6.41 6.57
C LEU A 42 2.96 -6.46 7.20
#